data_AF-A0AAU5S0Y7-F1
#
_entry.id   AF-A0AAU5S0Y7-F1
#
_cell.length_a   1.000
_cell.length_b   1.000
_cell.length_c   1.000
_cell.angle_alpha   90.00
_cell.angle_beta   90.00
_cell.angle_gamma   90.00
#
_symmetry.space_group_name_H-M   'P 1'
#
loop_
_entity.id
_entity.type
_entity.pdbx_description
1 polymer ?
#
loop_
_entity_poly.entity_id
_entity_poly.type
_entity_poly.pdbx_seq_one_letter_code
_entity_poly.pdbx_strand_id
1 'polypeptide(L)' 'MPSDAPLPGLATDEELAAAGRRVVLCGMCGHPLSDAESRAWGLGENCRRKLGGNASVRRPGRFEVDQEGIPGL' A
#
# COMPACT_ATOMS: atom_id res chain seq x y z
N MET A 1 6.07 -30.71 10.99
CA MET A 1 4.99 -29.71 11.00
C MET A 1 5.64 -28.36 11.22
N PRO A 2 5.55 -27.39 10.29
CA PRO A 2 5.99 -26.03 10.59
C PRO A 2 5.16 -25.52 11.79
N SER A 3 5.82 -24.87 12.74
CA SER A 3 5.17 -24.41 13.98
C SER A 3 4.20 -23.29 13.64
N ASP A 4 2.95 -23.43 14.11
CA ASP A 4 1.89 -22.40 14.01
C ASP A 4 2.12 -21.23 14.99
N ALA A 5 3.32 -21.13 15.58
CA ALA A 5 3.66 -20.08 16.51
C ALA A 5 3.71 -18.73 15.77
N PRO A 6 3.03 -17.70 16.27
CA PRO A 6 3.06 -16.38 15.66
C PRO A 6 4.50 -15.85 15.62
N LEU A 7 4.86 -15.22 14.50
CA LEU A 7 6.17 -14.62 14.32
C LEU A 7 6.38 -13.50 15.37
N PRO A 8 7.56 -13.44 16.01
CA PRO A 8 7.84 -12.40 16.99
C PRO A 8 7.77 -11.01 16.33
N GLY A 9 6.96 -10.12 16.90
CA GLY A 9 6.76 -8.74 16.42
C GLY A 9 5.57 -8.54 15.48
N LEU A 10 4.84 -9.60 15.10
CA LEU A 10 3.54 -9.48 14.44
C LEU A 10 2.43 -9.60 15.49
N ALA A 11 1.42 -8.75 15.37
CA ALA A 11 0.23 -8.84 16.21
C ALA A 11 -0.53 -10.14 15.92
N THR A 12 -1.04 -10.80 16.96
CA THR A 12 -1.92 -11.97 16.81
C THR A 12 -3.29 -11.55 16.31
N ASP A 13 -4.06 -12.51 15.80
CA ASP A 13 -5.44 -12.27 15.36
C ASP A 13 -6.33 -11.78 16.51
N GLU A 14 -6.05 -12.21 17.74
CA GLU A 14 -6.75 -11.79 18.95
C GLU A 14 -6.42 -10.34 19.31
N GLU A 15 -5.15 -9.93 19.17
CA GLU A 15 -4.72 -8.54 19.36
C GLU A 15 -5.32 -7.61 18.28
N LEU A 16 -5.42 -8.08 17.03
CA LEU A 16 -6.09 -7.37 15.94
C LEU A 16 -7.60 -7.25 16.18
N ALA A 17 -8.24 -8.29 16.70
CA ALA A 17 -9.66 -8.27 17.05
C ALA A 17 -9.95 -7.31 18.21
N ALA A 18 -9.09 -7.28 19.24
CA ALA A 18 -9.23 -6.42 20.41
C ALA A 18 -9.00 -4.92 20.08
N ALA A 19 -8.13 -4.61 19.12
CA ALA A 19 -7.80 -3.23 18.74
C ALA A 19 -8.95 -2.47 18.05
N GLY A 20 -10.01 -3.17 17.61
CA GLY A 20 -11.11 -2.59 16.85
C GLY A 20 -10.68 -2.01 15.49
N ARG A 21 -11.65 -1.51 14.72
CA ARG A 21 -11.33 -0.89 13.41
C ARG A 21 -10.70 0.48 13.64
N ARG A 22 -9.38 0.57 13.49
CA ARG A 22 -8.66 1.86 13.49
C ARG A 22 -9.30 2.83 12.48
N VAL A 23 -9.54 4.06 12.92
CA VAL A 23 -9.93 5.15 12.02
C VAL A 23 -8.70 5.57 11.21
N VAL A 24 -8.81 5.50 9.89
CA VAL A 24 -7.76 5.93 8.97
C VAL A 24 -8.23 7.25 8.35
N LEU A 25 -7.36 8.25 8.32
CA LEU A 25 -7.68 9.56 7.74
C LEU A 25 -7.03 9.68 6.36
N CYS A 26 -7.69 10.42 5.47
CA CYS A 26 -7.11 10.80 4.18
C CYS A 26 -5.88 11.68 4.39
N GLY A 27 -4.73 11.29 3.82
CA GLY A 27 -3.48 12.06 3.92
C GLY A 27 -3.54 13.46 3.31
N MET A 28 -4.54 13.77 2.46
CA MET A 28 -4.70 15.09 1.83
C MET A 28 -5.74 15.99 2.49
N CYS A 29 -6.89 15.44 2.89
CA CYS A 29 -8.04 16.23 3.37
C CYS A 29 -8.48 15.90 4.80
N GLY A 30 -7.84 14.93 5.46
CA GLY A 30 -8.13 14.54 6.84
C GLY A 30 -9.48 13.86 7.06
N HIS A 31 -10.29 13.62 6.03
CA HIS A 31 -11.58 12.94 6.19
C HIS A 31 -11.38 11.46 6.55
N PRO A 32 -12.26 10.90 7.40
CA PRO A 32 -12.20 9.48 7.75
C PRO A 32 -12.51 8.60 6.54
N LEU A 33 -11.69 7.56 6.36
CA LEU A 33 -11.80 6.58 5.28
C LEU A 33 -12.60 5.36 5.77
N SER A 34 -13.75 5.14 5.15
CA SER A 34 -14.69 4.07 5.51
C SER A 34 -14.50 2.80 4.67
N ASP A 35 -14.16 2.94 3.38
CA ASP A 35 -14.01 1.83 2.45
C ASP A 35 -12.59 1.23 2.44
N ALA A 36 -12.49 -0.05 2.08
CA ALA A 36 -11.22 -0.79 2.11
C ALA A 36 -10.19 -0.25 1.11
N GLU A 37 -10.66 0.20 -0.06
CA GLU A 37 -9.79 0.68 -1.13
C GLU A 37 -9.12 2.01 -0.74
N SER A 38 -9.90 2.98 -0.27
CA SER A 38 -9.38 4.26 0.24
C SER A 38 -8.40 4.04 1.39
N ARG A 39 -8.71 3.11 2.31
CA ARG A 39 -7.80 2.75 3.41
C ARG A 39 -6.48 2.17 2.92
N ALA A 40 -6.49 1.31 1.91
CA ALA A 40 -5.29 0.74 1.32
C ALA A 40 -4.42 1.80 0.62
N TRP A 41 -5.05 2.79 -0.03
CA TRP A 41 -4.35 3.92 -0.66
C TRP A 41 -3.94 5.02 0.31
N GLY A 42 -4.50 5.07 1.53
CA GLY A 42 -4.34 6.18 2.47
C GLY A 42 -5.00 7.49 2.01
N LEU A 43 -5.85 7.43 0.97
CA LEU A 43 -6.47 8.58 0.32
C LEU A 43 -7.90 8.27 -0.07
N GLY A 44 -8.83 9.19 0.20
CA GLY A 44 -10.21 9.07 -0.25
C GLY A 44 -10.34 9.25 -1.77
N GLU A 45 -11.36 8.66 -2.38
CA GLU A 45 -11.59 8.62 -3.83
C GLU A 45 -11.39 9.98 -4.53
N ASN A 46 -11.99 11.05 -3.98
CA ASN A 46 -11.86 12.39 -4.55
C ASN A 46 -10.43 12.93 -4.52
N CYS A 47 -9.69 12.70 -3.43
CA CYS A 47 -8.30 13.13 -3.33
C CYS A 47 -7.39 12.30 -4.24
N ARG A 48 -7.63 10.99 -4.32
CA ARG A 48 -6.94 10.09 -5.24
C ARG A 48 -7.13 10.52 -6.70
N ARG A 49 -8.35 10.87 -7.10
CA ARG A 49 -8.66 11.34 -8.46
C ARG A 49 -7.90 12.63 -8.81
N LYS A 50 -7.72 13.55 -7.85
CA LYS A 50 -6.92 14.78 -8.05
C LYS A 50 -5.46 14.47 -8.36
N LEU A 51 -4.91 13.41 -7.75
CA LEU A 51 -3.54 12.95 -8.00
C LEU A 51 -3.42 12.03 -9.24
N GLY A 52 -4.51 11.83 -9.98
CA GLY A 52 -4.52 10.90 -11.10
C GLY A 52 -4.45 9.43 -10.66
N GLY A 53 -4.86 9.08 -9.43
CA GLY A 53 -4.86 7.68 -9.00
C GLY A 53 -5.93 6.81 -9.70
N ASN A 54 -6.85 7.43 -10.45
CA ASN A 54 -7.73 6.74 -11.40
C ASN A 54 -7.09 6.65 -12.81
N ALA A 55 -5.99 7.37 -13.04
CA ALA A 55 -5.21 7.17 -14.24
C ALA A 55 -4.62 5.77 -14.11
N SER A 56 -4.96 4.91 -15.08
CA SER A 56 -4.23 3.69 -15.35
C SER A 56 -2.76 3.94 -15.07
N VAL A 57 -2.21 3.21 -14.08
CA VAL A 57 -0.80 3.29 -13.67
C VAL A 57 -0.01 3.51 -14.94
N ARG A 58 0.56 4.72 -15.14
CA ARG A 58 1.34 5.00 -16.33
C ARG A 58 2.46 3.98 -16.27
N ARG A 59 2.34 2.91 -17.06
CA ARG A 59 3.45 1.99 -17.21
C ARG A 59 4.59 2.86 -17.71
N PRO A 60 5.74 2.88 -17.00
CA PRO A 60 6.93 3.47 -17.57
C PRO A 60 7.06 2.92 -19.00
N GLY A 61 7.34 3.80 -19.95
CA GLY A 61 7.59 3.37 -21.32
C GLY A 61 8.64 2.27 -21.32
N ARG A 62 8.52 1.29 -22.23
CA ARG A 62 9.64 0.41 -22.50
C ARG A 62 10.63 1.22 -23.32
N PHE A 63 11.80 1.49 -22.74
CA PHE A 63 12.90 2.12 -23.43
C PHE A 63 13.99 1.07 -23.61
N GLU A 64 14.57 1.02 -24.81
CA GLU A 64 15.84 0.33 -24.98
C GLU A 64 16.90 1.16 -24.26
N VAL A 65 17.58 0.53 -23.31
CA VAL A 65 18.63 1.17 -22.52
C VAL A 65 19.94 0.54 -22.95
N ASP A 66 20.87 1.38 -23.39
CA ASP A 66 22.26 0.97 -23.61
C ASP A 66 22.94 0.81 -22.25
N GLN A 67 23.08 -0.44 -21.80
CA GLN A 67 23.74 -0.77 -20.54
C GLN A 67 25.19 -1.13 -20.83
N GLU A 68 26.14 -0.41 -20.22
CA GLU A 68 27.54 -0.83 -20.24
C GLU A 68 27.70 -2.19 -19.55
N GLY A 69 28.51 -3.06 -20.15
CA GLY A 69 28.82 -4.36 -19.61
C GLY A 69 29.55 -4.26 -18.27
N ILE A 70 29.25 -5.19 -17.36
CA ILE A 70 29.94 -5.28 -16.07
C ILE A 70 31.37 -5.78 -16.34
N PRO A 71 32.42 -5.06 -15.92
CA PRO A 71 33.79 -5.52 -16.15
C PRO A 71 34.06 -6.87 -15.49
N GLY A 72 34.48 -7.86 -16.28
CA GLY A 72 34.83 -9.19 -15.79
C GLY A 72 33.65 -10.17 -15.66
N LEU A 73 32.47 -9.82 -16.17
CA LEU A 73 31.31 -10.71 -16.29
C LEU A 73 30.99 -11.01 -17.77
#